data_AF-A0A9E2EJ05-F1
#
_entry.id   AF-A0A9E2EJ05-F1
#
_cell.length_a   1.000
_cell.length_b   1.000
_cell.length_c   1.000
_cell.angle_alpha   90.00
_cell.angle_beta   90.00
_cell.angle_gamma   90.00
#
_symmetry.space_group_name_H-M   'P 1'
#
loop_
_entity.id
_entity.type
_entity.pdbx_description
1 polymer ?
#
loop_
_entity_poly.entity_id
_entity_poly.type
_entity_poly.pdbx_seq_one_letter_code
_entity_poly.pdbx_strand_id
1 'polypeptide(L)'
;MKLAIQWLHDNQRVNIVLVVALAIIYPLIHDKASQPFYWMVDQLGHKAFHLYLNIFFTCVLISMVYIVYYKIREHGEKKNILIYGIATLFGILAAYLTLMPYRSEGMHFIQYALLGIIVTPLSPSLFYAIVLSTFIGYLDEYYQYFVTQKYYLDFNDLVLNVLASALGVILSYTFWKRPSDTKFSYSVKSLLKTPYTGILLLALIIFFGLQLGLFSVFKESDGVYPLARHPKEDFDTNFWYTVSFKTTWHRIRTYPGLLIMCLIPLLYYNIDKPSNQ
;
A
#
# COMPACT_ATOMS: atom_id res chain seq x y z
N MET A 1 5.38 -20.55 -6.54
CA MET A 1 4.90 -19.21 -6.95
C MET A 1 4.60 -19.11 -8.45
N LYS A 2 5.55 -19.37 -9.37
CA LYS A 2 5.31 -19.28 -10.83
C LYS A 2 4.03 -19.98 -11.32
N LEU A 3 3.83 -21.26 -10.96
CA LEU A 3 2.65 -22.03 -11.36
C LEU A 3 1.33 -21.44 -10.84
N ALA A 4 1.33 -20.89 -9.62
CA ALA A 4 0.14 -20.28 -9.02
C ALA A 4 -0.22 -18.97 -9.74
N ILE A 5 0.75 -18.10 -10.00
CA ILE A 5 0.52 -16.84 -10.75
C ILE A 5 0.05 -17.14 -12.17
N GLN A 6 0.68 -18.11 -12.83
CA GLN A 6 0.27 -18.56 -14.18
C GLN A 6 -1.16 -19.09 -14.15
N TRP A 7 -1.51 -19.95 -13.19
CA TRP A 7 -2.87 -20.47 -13.06
C TRP A 7 -3.90 -19.35 -12.83
N LEU A 8 -3.57 -18.35 -12.00
CA LEU A 8 -4.43 -17.18 -11.79
C LEU A 8 -4.60 -16.33 -13.05
N HIS A 9 -3.55 -16.20 -13.86
CA HIS A 9 -3.60 -15.55 -15.17
C HIS A 9 -4.52 -16.30 -16.14
N ASP A 10 -4.42 -17.63 -16.17
CA ASP A 10 -5.21 -18.47 -17.08
C ASP A 10 -6.67 -18.60 -16.62
N ASN A 11 -6.95 -18.35 -15.33
CA ASN A 11 -8.28 -18.43 -14.72
C ASN A 11 -8.77 -17.05 -14.22
N GLN A 12 -8.78 -16.04 -15.10
CA GLN A 12 -9.08 -14.65 -14.74
C GLN A 12 -10.39 -14.47 -13.97
N ARG A 13 -11.45 -15.22 -14.29
CA ARG A 13 -12.73 -15.13 -13.57
C ARG A 13 -12.59 -15.49 -12.09
N VAL A 14 -11.89 -16.58 -11.79
CA VAL A 14 -11.62 -17.00 -10.41
C VAL A 14 -10.77 -15.97 -9.71
N ASN A 15 -9.76 -15.43 -10.41
CA ASN A 15 -8.89 -14.42 -9.85
C ASN A 15 -9.61 -13.10 -9.56
N ILE A 16 -10.55 -12.66 -10.42
CA ILE A 16 -11.41 -11.49 -10.14
C ILE A 16 -12.24 -11.73 -8.88
N VAL A 17 -12.87 -12.90 -8.75
CA VAL A 17 -13.64 -13.25 -7.54
C VAL A 17 -12.74 -13.23 -6.31
N LEU A 18 -11.52 -13.73 -6.41
CA LEU A 18 -10.54 -13.70 -5.31
C LEU A 18 -10.16 -12.27 -4.92
N VAL A 19 -9.87 -11.40 -5.88
CA VAL A 19 -9.54 -9.98 -5.60
C VAL A 19 -10.72 -9.26 -4.94
N VAL A 20 -11.95 -9.46 -5.45
CA VAL A 20 -13.16 -8.87 -4.86
C VAL A 20 -13.39 -9.40 -3.44
N ALA A 21 -13.22 -10.71 -3.23
CA ALA A 21 -13.34 -11.32 -1.91
C ALA A 21 -12.32 -10.73 -0.93
N LEU A 22 -11.05 -10.57 -1.33
CA LEU A 22 -10.04 -9.94 -0.48
C LEU A 22 -10.34 -8.47 -0.18
N ALA A 23 -10.79 -7.70 -1.18
CA ALA A 23 -11.18 -6.30 -1.01
C ALA A 23 -12.34 -6.12 -0.02
N ILE A 24 -13.21 -7.12 0.11
CA ILE A 24 -14.30 -7.14 1.10
C ILE A 24 -13.80 -7.67 2.46
N ILE A 25 -13.08 -8.79 2.44
CA ILE A 25 -12.66 -9.48 3.67
C ILE A 25 -11.72 -8.61 4.50
N TYR A 26 -10.72 -7.97 3.89
CA TYR A 26 -9.71 -7.18 4.62
C TYR A 26 -10.33 -6.15 5.57
N PRO A 27 -11.19 -5.22 5.10
CA PRO A 27 -11.87 -4.29 5.98
C PRO A 27 -12.81 -4.95 7.00
N LEU A 28 -13.50 -6.03 6.63
CA LEU A 28 -14.44 -6.71 7.53
C LEU A 28 -13.76 -7.44 8.69
N ILE A 29 -12.54 -7.95 8.48
CA ILE A 29 -11.82 -8.69 9.50
C ILE A 29 -10.77 -7.85 10.22
N HIS A 30 -10.53 -6.59 9.83
CA HIS A 30 -9.45 -5.77 10.37
C HIS A 30 -9.37 -5.79 11.90
N ASP A 31 -10.49 -5.54 12.58
CA ASP A 31 -10.54 -5.51 14.04
C ASP A 31 -10.36 -6.92 14.65
N LYS A 32 -10.95 -7.94 14.02
CA LYS A 32 -10.79 -9.34 14.44
C LYS A 32 -9.37 -9.85 14.23
N ALA A 33 -8.71 -9.41 13.17
CA ALA A 33 -7.32 -9.71 12.87
C ALA A 33 -6.38 -9.06 13.88
N SER A 34 -6.80 -7.95 14.50
CA SER A 34 -6.06 -7.27 15.57
C SER A 34 -6.14 -7.99 16.93
N GLN A 35 -7.22 -8.74 17.20
CA GLN A 35 -7.44 -9.40 18.49
C GLN A 35 -6.34 -10.38 18.92
N PRO A 36 -5.80 -11.26 18.05
CA PRO A 36 -4.66 -12.10 18.41
C PRO A 36 -3.45 -11.30 18.86
N PHE A 37 -3.19 -10.13 18.25
CA PHE A 37 -2.08 -9.27 18.64
C PHE A 37 -2.29 -8.64 20.02
N TYR A 38 -3.50 -8.18 20.32
CA TYR A 38 -3.83 -7.70 21.67
C TYR A 38 -3.67 -8.79 22.72
N TRP A 39 -4.17 -10.00 22.44
CA TRP A 39 -3.97 -11.14 23.32
C TRP A 39 -2.48 -11.45 23.54
N MET A 40 -1.66 -11.45 22.48
CA MET A 40 -0.21 -11.65 22.60
C MET A 40 0.47 -10.55 23.41
N VAL A 41 0.05 -9.29 23.25
CA VAL A 41 0.53 -8.16 24.04
C VAL A 41 0.18 -8.35 25.52
N ASP A 42 -1.03 -8.80 25.83
CA ASP A 42 -1.46 -9.05 27.22
C ASP A 42 -0.66 -10.18 27.87
N GLN A 43 -0.29 -11.22 27.11
CA GLN A 43 0.48 -12.36 27.64
C GLN A 43 1.98 -12.06 27.77
N LEU A 44 2.58 -11.36 26.81
CA LEU A 44 4.05 -11.21 26.70
C LEU A 44 4.54 -9.84 27.18
N GLY A 45 3.64 -8.85 27.25
CA GLY A 45 3.97 -7.45 27.39
C GLY A 45 4.50 -6.84 26.09
N HIS A 46 4.31 -5.52 25.94
CA HIS A 46 4.65 -4.77 24.72
C HIS A 46 6.10 -4.95 24.25
N LYS A 47 7.08 -4.96 25.16
CA LYS A 47 8.51 -5.05 24.80
C LYS A 47 8.85 -6.39 24.14
N ALA A 48 8.43 -7.50 24.75
CA ALA A 48 8.71 -8.83 24.21
C ALA A 48 7.94 -9.04 22.90
N PHE A 49 6.68 -8.62 22.85
CA PHE A 49 5.86 -8.68 21.64
C PHE A 49 6.50 -7.93 20.46
N HIS A 50 6.97 -6.69 20.65
CA HIS A 50 7.67 -5.93 19.62
C HIS A 50 8.98 -6.60 19.18
N LEU A 51 9.74 -7.19 20.11
CA LEU A 51 10.95 -7.92 19.79
C LEU A 51 10.65 -9.13 18.88
N TYR A 52 9.63 -9.92 19.21
CA TYR A 52 9.24 -11.07 18.39
C TYR A 52 8.76 -10.66 16.99
N LEU A 53 7.96 -9.59 16.89
CA LEU A 53 7.55 -9.06 15.58
C LEU A 53 8.77 -8.59 14.76
N ASN A 54 9.71 -7.86 15.38
CA ASN A 54 10.94 -7.43 14.70
C ASN A 54 11.72 -8.63 14.15
N ILE A 55 11.90 -9.68 14.96
CA ILE A 55 12.60 -10.91 14.55
C ILE A 55 11.85 -11.56 13.39
N PHE A 56 10.53 -11.73 13.51
CA PHE A 56 9.69 -12.32 12.47
C PHE A 56 9.79 -11.57 11.14
N PHE A 57 9.56 -10.25 11.14
CA PHE A 57 9.66 -9.45 9.92
C PHE A 57 11.07 -9.42 9.33
N THR A 58 12.11 -9.42 10.17
CA THR A 58 13.51 -9.53 9.72
C THR A 58 13.77 -10.86 9.04
N CYS A 59 13.31 -11.98 9.62
CA CYS A 59 13.44 -13.30 9.00
C CYS A 59 12.71 -13.36 7.66
N VAL A 60 11.46 -12.87 7.59
CA VAL A 60 10.69 -12.80 6.34
C VAL A 60 11.40 -11.97 5.28
N LEU A 61 11.92 -10.80 5.65
CA LEU A 61 12.68 -9.92 4.76
C LEU A 61 13.94 -10.60 4.24
N ILE A 62 14.75 -11.22 5.11
CA ILE A 62 15.97 -11.94 4.71
C ILE A 62 15.63 -13.10 3.76
N SER A 63 14.62 -13.91 4.08
CA SER A 63 14.17 -14.99 3.22
C SER A 63 13.71 -14.48 1.86
N MET A 64 12.95 -13.38 1.84
CA MET A 64 12.47 -12.77 0.59
C MET A 64 13.64 -12.23 -0.26
N VAL A 65 14.56 -11.46 0.33
CA VAL A 65 15.75 -10.93 -0.37
C VAL A 65 16.59 -12.08 -0.92
N TYR A 66 16.80 -13.13 -0.14
CA TYR A 66 17.50 -14.34 -0.58
C TYR A 66 16.80 -14.94 -1.80
N ILE A 67 15.50 -15.26 -1.73
CA ILE A 67 14.80 -15.91 -2.85
C ILE A 67 14.80 -15.03 -4.11
N VAL A 68 14.55 -13.72 -3.97
CA VAL A 68 14.60 -12.76 -5.09
C VAL A 68 15.99 -12.73 -5.71
N TYR A 69 17.05 -12.68 -4.90
CA TYR A 69 18.43 -12.69 -5.38
C TYR A 69 18.75 -13.92 -6.23
N TYR A 70 18.26 -15.12 -5.87
CA TYR A 70 18.49 -16.29 -6.72
C TYR A 70 17.68 -16.23 -8.02
N LYS A 71 16.42 -15.78 -7.98
CA LYS A 71 15.54 -15.76 -9.16
C LYS A 71 15.86 -14.66 -10.15
N ILE A 72 16.36 -13.53 -9.69
CA ILE A 72 16.66 -12.38 -10.56
C ILE A 72 17.87 -12.62 -11.48
N ARG A 73 18.79 -13.52 -11.12
CA ARG A 73 20.01 -13.80 -11.90
C ARG A 73 19.70 -14.30 -13.32
N GLU A 74 18.59 -15.00 -13.49
CA GLU A 74 18.13 -15.57 -14.75
C GLU A 74 17.07 -14.69 -15.43
N HIS A 75 16.65 -13.59 -14.79
CA HIS A 75 15.57 -12.76 -15.28
C HIS A 75 16.07 -11.74 -16.31
N GLY A 76 15.40 -11.66 -17.47
CA GLY A 76 15.79 -10.74 -18.56
C GLY A 76 15.74 -9.26 -18.16
N GLU A 77 14.83 -8.90 -17.25
CA GLU A 77 14.61 -7.52 -16.79
C GLU A 77 15.19 -7.27 -15.38
N LYS A 78 16.29 -7.95 -15.03
CA LYS A 78 16.92 -7.87 -13.70
C LYS A 78 17.22 -6.45 -13.24
N LYS A 79 17.58 -5.54 -14.15
CA LYS A 79 17.91 -4.15 -13.81
C LYS A 79 16.69 -3.43 -13.23
N ASN A 80 15.53 -3.55 -13.88
CA ASN A 80 14.29 -2.93 -13.40
C ASN A 80 13.89 -3.54 -12.06
N ILE A 81 13.88 -4.87 -11.94
CA ILE A 81 13.53 -5.53 -10.68
C ILE A 81 14.44 -5.07 -9.53
N LEU A 82 15.75 -4.92 -9.76
CA LEU A 82 16.68 -4.39 -8.74
C LEU A 82 16.38 -2.93 -8.38
N ILE A 83 16.25 -2.05 -9.37
CA ILE A 83 16.03 -0.61 -9.13
C ILE A 83 14.72 -0.40 -8.36
N TYR A 84 13.62 -0.93 -8.88
CA TYR A 84 12.32 -0.77 -8.23
C TYR A 84 12.24 -1.55 -6.92
N GLY A 85 12.81 -2.76 -6.85
CA GLY A 85 12.87 -3.55 -5.61
C GLY A 85 13.62 -2.85 -4.49
N ILE A 86 14.81 -2.30 -4.77
CA ILE A 86 15.59 -1.54 -3.78
C ILE A 86 14.83 -0.27 -3.37
N ALA A 87 14.25 0.46 -4.33
CA ALA A 87 13.46 1.65 -4.03
C ALA A 87 12.25 1.31 -3.13
N THR A 88 11.53 0.21 -3.41
CA THR A 88 10.41 -0.26 -2.58
C THR A 88 10.88 -0.65 -1.19
N LEU A 89 11.96 -1.42 -1.06
CA LEU A 89 12.51 -1.83 0.24
C LEU A 89 12.97 -0.62 1.06
N PHE A 90 13.59 0.38 0.43
CA PHE A 90 13.96 1.61 1.09
C PHE A 90 12.71 2.39 1.57
N GLY A 91 11.67 2.47 0.72
CA GLY A 91 10.39 3.08 1.10
C GLY A 91 9.73 2.36 2.28
N ILE A 92 9.71 1.02 2.27
CA ILE A 92 9.19 0.19 3.37
C ILE A 92 9.97 0.45 4.65
N LEU A 93 11.30 0.47 4.59
CA LEU A 93 12.15 0.75 5.75
C LEU A 93 11.90 2.15 6.31
N ALA A 94 11.82 3.17 5.44
CA ALA A 94 11.51 4.52 5.84
C ALA A 94 10.14 4.58 6.54
N ALA A 95 9.10 4.01 5.93
CA ALA A 95 7.76 3.98 6.51
C ALA A 95 7.70 3.20 7.84
N TYR A 96 8.43 2.08 7.95
CA TYR A 96 8.54 1.30 9.18
C TYR A 96 9.18 2.08 10.32
N LEU A 97 10.17 2.93 10.02
CA LEU A 97 10.88 3.72 11.02
C LEU A 97 10.13 5.00 11.39
N THR A 98 9.33 5.57 10.49
CA THR A 98 8.75 6.91 10.69
C THR A 98 7.24 6.95 10.75
N LEU A 99 6.50 6.00 10.18
CA LEU A 99 5.03 6.10 10.05
C LEU A 99 4.25 5.15 10.95
N MET A 100 4.88 4.11 11.51
CA MET A 100 4.19 3.12 12.35
C MET A 100 4.29 3.48 13.84
N PRO A 101 3.17 3.87 14.49
CA PRO A 101 3.11 3.91 15.95
C PRO A 101 3.27 2.52 16.58
N TYR A 102 2.76 1.45 15.94
CA TYR A 102 2.79 0.10 16.48
C TYR A 102 3.40 -0.91 15.50
N ARG A 103 4.21 -1.84 16.00
CA ARG A 103 4.84 -2.86 15.14
C ARG A 103 3.85 -3.86 14.55
N SER A 104 2.67 -4.01 15.16
CA SER A 104 1.58 -4.84 14.65
C SER A 104 1.00 -4.33 13.33
N GLU A 105 1.11 -3.03 13.04
CA GLU A 105 0.70 -2.46 11.74
C GLU A 105 1.55 -2.98 10.58
N GLY A 106 2.71 -3.59 10.86
CA GLY A 106 3.50 -4.32 9.87
C GLY A 106 2.72 -5.43 9.16
N MET A 107 1.57 -5.87 9.70
CA MET A 107 0.66 -6.81 9.01
C MET A 107 0.11 -6.28 7.68
N HIS A 108 -0.04 -4.95 7.54
CA HIS A 108 -0.38 -4.34 6.26
C HIS A 108 0.63 -4.73 5.17
N PHE A 109 1.92 -4.86 5.52
CA PHE A 109 2.91 -5.26 4.54
C PHE A 109 2.64 -6.65 3.95
N ILE A 110 2.23 -7.60 4.79
CA ILE A 110 1.95 -8.97 4.34
C ILE A 110 0.66 -9.00 3.53
N GLN A 111 -0.41 -8.40 4.06
CA GLN A 111 -1.74 -8.40 3.43
C GLN A 111 -1.71 -7.79 2.03
N TYR A 112 -1.06 -6.62 1.89
CA TYR A 112 -1.02 -5.90 0.63
C TYR A 112 0.04 -6.41 -0.34
N ALA A 113 1.13 -7.02 0.15
CA ALA A 113 2.03 -7.76 -0.75
C ALA A 113 1.34 -8.98 -1.37
N LEU A 114 0.53 -9.72 -0.59
CA LEU A 114 -0.28 -10.81 -1.12
C LEU A 114 -1.32 -10.31 -2.13
N LEU A 115 -1.98 -9.19 -1.84
CA LEU A 115 -2.92 -8.56 -2.79
C LEU A 115 -2.22 -8.18 -4.09
N GLY A 116 -1.06 -7.52 -4.01
CA GLY A 116 -0.25 -7.16 -5.18
C GLY A 116 0.12 -8.39 -6.02
N ILE A 117 0.42 -9.53 -5.39
CA ILE A 117 0.69 -10.79 -6.09
C ILE A 117 -0.53 -11.27 -6.88
N ILE A 118 -1.70 -11.25 -6.27
CA ILE A 118 -2.96 -11.77 -6.84
C ILE A 118 -3.48 -10.85 -7.96
N VAL A 119 -3.33 -9.54 -7.78
CA VAL A 119 -3.78 -8.51 -8.73
C VAL A 119 -2.89 -8.44 -9.98
N THR A 120 -1.59 -8.76 -9.85
CA THR A 120 -0.63 -8.72 -10.96
C THR A 120 -1.11 -9.45 -12.23
N PRO A 121 -1.55 -10.73 -12.18
CA PRO A 121 -2.00 -11.45 -13.37
C PRO A 121 -3.31 -10.93 -14.01
N LEU A 122 -4.11 -10.10 -13.32
CA LEU A 122 -5.30 -9.44 -13.92
C LEU A 122 -4.97 -8.13 -14.62
N SER A 123 -3.88 -7.49 -14.21
CA SER A 123 -3.62 -6.09 -14.55
C SER A 123 -2.92 -6.01 -15.90
N PRO A 124 -3.24 -5.06 -16.80
CA PRO A 124 -2.63 -4.94 -18.13
C PRO A 124 -1.15 -4.51 -18.11
N SER A 125 -0.70 -3.98 -16.98
CA SER A 125 0.69 -3.56 -16.74
C SER A 125 0.99 -3.71 -15.24
N LEU A 126 2.27 -3.73 -14.86
CA LEU A 126 2.67 -3.80 -13.45
C LEU A 126 2.32 -2.51 -12.70
N PHE A 127 2.47 -1.35 -13.35
CA PHE A 127 1.99 -0.07 -12.84
C PHE A 127 0.50 -0.13 -12.50
N TYR A 128 -0.32 -0.67 -13.40
CA TYR A 128 -1.75 -0.85 -13.13
C TYR A 128 -2.05 -1.79 -11.96
N ALA A 129 -1.23 -2.83 -11.75
CA ALA A 129 -1.40 -3.70 -10.61
C ALA A 129 -1.19 -2.96 -9.28
N ILE A 130 -0.18 -2.08 -9.23
CA ILE A 130 0.10 -1.23 -8.07
C ILE A 130 -1.05 -0.23 -7.86
N VAL A 131 -1.52 0.42 -8.92
CA VAL A 131 -2.64 1.37 -8.86
C VAL A 131 -3.92 0.69 -8.35
N LEU A 132 -4.27 -0.47 -8.90
CA LEU A 132 -5.48 -1.19 -8.50
C LEU A 132 -5.39 -1.66 -7.03
N SER A 133 -4.24 -2.18 -6.62
CA SER A 133 -4.01 -2.59 -5.23
C SER A 133 -4.02 -1.39 -4.26
N THR A 134 -3.49 -0.24 -4.70
CA THR A 134 -3.55 1.03 -3.96
C THR A 134 -5.00 1.47 -3.74
N PHE A 135 -5.82 1.38 -4.78
CA PHE A 135 -7.23 1.73 -4.69
C PHE A 135 -7.99 0.80 -3.73
N ILE A 136 -7.72 -0.51 -3.77
CA ILE A 136 -8.29 -1.46 -2.80
C ILE A 136 -7.83 -1.12 -1.38
N GLY A 137 -6.56 -0.78 -1.17
CA GLY A 137 -6.06 -0.32 0.13
C GLY A 137 -6.67 0.99 0.60
N TYR A 138 -7.06 1.87 -0.32
CA TYR A 138 -7.84 3.05 0.00
C TYR A 138 -9.26 2.70 0.47
N LEU A 139 -9.92 1.74 -0.19
CA LEU A 139 -11.25 1.31 0.21
C LEU A 139 -11.28 0.67 1.60
N ASP A 140 -10.22 -0.03 2.00
CA ASP A 140 -10.06 -0.57 3.35
C ASP A 140 -10.04 0.54 4.40
N GLU A 141 -9.13 1.51 4.28
CA GLU A 141 -9.05 2.64 5.22
C GLU A 141 -10.31 3.51 5.18
N TYR A 142 -10.91 3.68 4.01
CA TYR A 142 -12.17 4.40 3.84
C TYR A 142 -13.32 3.68 4.56
N TYR A 143 -13.40 2.36 4.44
CA TYR A 143 -14.38 1.55 5.15
C TYR A 143 -14.21 1.70 6.66
N GLN A 144 -12.98 1.63 7.18
CA GLN A 144 -12.72 1.78 8.61
C GLN A 144 -13.08 3.19 9.11
N TYR A 145 -12.76 4.21 8.32
CA TYR A 145 -13.12 5.59 8.62
C TYR A 145 -14.65 5.79 8.73
N PHE A 146 -15.45 5.22 7.83
CA PHE A 146 -16.90 5.41 7.83
C PHE A 146 -17.69 4.41 8.69
N VAL A 147 -17.29 3.13 8.69
CA VAL A 147 -18.09 2.03 9.22
C VAL A 147 -17.67 1.64 10.63
N THR A 148 -16.37 1.45 10.86
CA THR A 148 -15.85 1.18 12.23
C THR A 148 -15.69 2.45 13.05
N GLN A 149 -16.00 3.61 12.45
CA GLN A 149 -15.93 4.94 13.06
C GLN A 149 -14.55 5.27 13.60
N LYS A 150 -13.47 4.80 12.93
CA LYS A 150 -12.12 5.30 13.21
C LYS A 150 -12.14 6.83 13.20
N TYR A 151 -11.43 7.43 14.15
CA TYR A 151 -11.45 8.87 14.38
C TYR A 151 -10.91 9.70 13.21
N TYR A 152 -10.23 9.07 12.24
CA TYR A 152 -9.67 9.70 11.05
C TYR A 152 -9.33 8.66 9.98
N LEU A 153 -9.09 9.12 8.75
CA LEU A 153 -8.55 8.31 7.66
C LEU A 153 -7.02 8.19 7.80
N ASP A 154 -6.50 6.98 8.00
CA ASP A 154 -5.08 6.79 8.28
C ASP A 154 -4.23 6.75 6.99
N PHE A 155 -3.65 7.91 6.64
CA PHE A 155 -2.76 8.01 5.49
C PHE A 155 -1.43 7.28 5.67
N ASN A 156 -1.03 6.96 6.91
CA ASN A 156 0.15 6.15 7.13
C ASN A 156 -0.12 4.74 6.59
N ASP A 157 -1.24 4.13 6.97
CA ASP A 157 -1.65 2.80 6.51
C ASP A 157 -1.78 2.76 4.98
N LEU A 158 -2.34 3.81 4.37
CA LEU A 158 -2.37 3.93 2.91
C LEU A 158 -0.97 3.85 2.28
N VAL A 159 0.02 4.55 2.84
CA VAL A 159 1.41 4.48 2.35
C VAL A 159 1.98 3.08 2.52
N LEU A 160 1.70 2.41 3.65
CA LEU A 160 2.11 1.02 3.87
C LEU A 160 1.50 0.09 2.82
N ASN A 161 0.20 0.24 2.55
CA ASN A 161 -0.57 -0.57 1.61
C ASN A 161 0.00 -0.44 0.18
N VAL A 162 0.31 0.79 -0.27
CA VAL A 162 0.92 1.01 -1.61
C VAL A 162 2.31 0.39 -1.70
N LEU A 163 3.17 0.63 -0.71
CA LEU A 163 4.55 0.11 -0.71
C LEU A 163 4.58 -1.42 -0.68
N ALA A 164 3.70 -2.05 0.12
CA ALA A 164 3.60 -3.50 0.13
C ALA A 164 3.00 -4.07 -1.15
N SER A 165 1.98 -3.41 -1.72
CA SER A 165 1.44 -3.79 -3.03
C SER A 165 2.53 -3.76 -4.11
N ALA A 166 3.34 -2.70 -4.13
CA ALA A 166 4.49 -2.60 -5.04
C ALA A 166 5.48 -3.76 -4.82
N LEU A 167 5.78 -4.12 -3.57
CA LEU A 167 6.62 -5.28 -3.26
C LEU A 167 6.01 -6.57 -3.81
N GLY A 168 4.72 -6.81 -3.59
CA GLY A 168 3.99 -7.97 -4.11
C GLY A 168 4.01 -8.08 -5.63
N VAL A 169 3.84 -6.94 -6.32
CA VAL A 169 3.91 -6.85 -7.78
C VAL A 169 5.33 -7.16 -8.28
N ILE A 170 6.36 -6.62 -7.63
CA ILE A 170 7.77 -6.89 -7.97
C ILE A 170 8.13 -8.36 -7.73
N LEU A 171 7.66 -8.95 -6.63
CA LEU A 171 7.81 -10.38 -6.36
C LEU A 171 7.13 -11.21 -7.43
N SER A 172 5.92 -10.86 -7.84
CA SER A 172 5.23 -11.58 -8.93
C SER A 172 6.00 -11.48 -10.22
N TYR A 173 6.46 -10.28 -10.57
CA TYR A 173 7.24 -10.05 -11.77
C TYR A 173 8.56 -10.83 -11.78
N THR A 174 9.19 -10.99 -10.62
CA THR A 174 10.44 -11.77 -10.49
C THR A 174 10.24 -13.26 -10.80
N PHE A 175 9.05 -13.83 -10.52
CA PHE A 175 8.81 -15.26 -10.65
C PHE A 175 7.94 -15.63 -11.85
N TRP A 176 7.26 -14.67 -12.45
CA TRP A 176 6.37 -14.87 -13.57
C TRP A 176 6.73 -13.89 -14.69
N LYS A 177 7.27 -14.45 -15.77
CA LYS A 177 7.47 -13.72 -17.02
C LYS A 177 6.10 -13.55 -17.68
N ARG A 178 5.60 -12.34 -17.61
CA ARG A 178 4.36 -11.92 -18.26
C ARG A 178 4.39 -12.23 -19.78
N PRO A 179 3.28 -12.68 -20.40
CA PRO A 179 3.19 -12.85 -21.84
C PRO A 179 3.55 -11.55 -22.58
N SER A 180 4.31 -11.65 -23.68
CA SER A 180 4.81 -10.53 -24.50
C SER A 180 3.72 -9.68 -25.15
N ASP A 181 2.49 -10.16 -25.12
CA ASP A 181 1.42 -9.72 -26.00
C ASP A 181 0.73 -8.46 -25.46
N THR A 182 1.01 -8.11 -24.20
CA THR A 182 0.50 -6.91 -23.55
C THR A 182 1.33 -5.70 -23.98
N LYS A 183 0.99 -5.14 -25.14
CA LYS A 183 1.57 -3.89 -25.67
C LYS A 183 1.02 -2.68 -24.90
N PHE A 184 1.48 -2.48 -23.66
CA PHE A 184 1.24 -1.22 -22.97
C PHE A 184 2.16 -0.13 -23.54
N SER A 185 1.60 1.01 -23.91
CA SER A 185 2.37 2.14 -24.44
C SER A 185 2.81 3.05 -23.29
N TYR A 186 4.11 3.30 -23.17
CA TYR A 186 4.70 4.16 -22.13
C TYR A 186 4.94 5.59 -22.65
N SER A 187 3.89 6.25 -23.12
CA SER A 187 3.94 7.66 -23.50
C SER A 187 3.22 8.52 -22.45
N VAL A 188 3.60 9.78 -22.31
CA VAL A 188 2.83 10.71 -21.46
C VAL A 188 1.38 10.83 -21.97
N LYS A 189 1.19 10.79 -23.29
CA LYS A 189 -0.14 10.80 -23.93
C LYS A 189 -0.99 9.58 -23.58
N SER A 190 -0.37 8.41 -23.39
CA SER A 190 -1.10 7.20 -22.96
C SER A 190 -1.40 7.24 -21.48
N LEU A 191 -0.50 7.77 -20.63
CA LEU A 191 -0.80 8.03 -19.22
C LEU A 191 -2.06 8.89 -19.09
N LEU A 192 -2.15 9.99 -19.84
CA LEU A 192 -3.33 10.89 -19.84
C LEU A 192 -4.65 10.22 -20.24
N LYS A 193 -4.60 9.08 -20.93
CA LYS A 193 -5.78 8.28 -21.32
C LYS A 193 -6.14 7.20 -20.31
N THR A 194 -5.34 7.02 -19.26
CA THR A 194 -5.59 6.02 -18.23
C THR A 194 -6.61 6.55 -17.20
N PRO A 195 -7.41 5.67 -16.58
CA PRO A 195 -8.25 6.04 -15.43
C PRO A 195 -7.44 6.68 -14.29
N TYR A 196 -6.14 6.36 -14.20
CA TYR A 196 -5.24 6.92 -13.21
C TYR A 196 -5.09 8.44 -13.32
N THR A 197 -5.04 8.99 -14.54
CA THR A 197 -5.00 10.46 -14.71
C THR A 197 -6.25 11.12 -14.15
N GLY A 198 -7.43 10.50 -14.31
CA GLY A 198 -8.65 10.99 -13.67
C GLY A 198 -8.53 11.01 -12.14
N ILE A 199 -8.00 9.93 -11.54
CA ILE A 199 -7.76 9.85 -10.10
C ILE A 199 -6.76 10.92 -9.64
N LEU A 200 -5.65 11.09 -10.35
CA LEU A 200 -4.63 12.10 -10.06
C LEU A 200 -5.21 13.52 -10.14
N LEU A 201 -5.95 13.83 -11.21
CA LEU A 201 -6.59 15.14 -11.38
C LEU A 201 -7.62 15.39 -10.29
N LEU A 202 -8.43 14.39 -9.92
CA LEU A 202 -9.38 14.49 -8.82
C LEU A 202 -8.66 14.76 -7.50
N ALA A 203 -7.57 14.04 -7.20
CA ALA A 203 -6.76 14.27 -6.01
C ALA A 203 -6.16 15.68 -5.98
N LEU A 204 -5.69 16.20 -7.12
CA LEU A 204 -5.19 17.57 -7.23
C LEU A 204 -6.30 18.61 -7.06
N ILE A 205 -7.49 18.40 -7.65
CA ILE A 205 -8.64 19.29 -7.47
C ILE A 205 -9.06 19.33 -6.00
N ILE A 206 -9.15 18.17 -5.34
CA ILE A 206 -9.44 18.09 -3.91
C ILE A 206 -8.35 18.82 -3.12
N PHE A 207 -7.07 18.57 -3.41
CA PHE A 207 -5.95 19.23 -2.74
C PHE A 207 -6.00 20.77 -2.87
N PHE A 208 -6.12 21.30 -4.08
CA PHE A 208 -6.16 22.75 -4.30
C PHE A 208 -7.46 23.38 -3.80
N GLY A 209 -8.60 22.70 -3.97
CA GLY A 209 -9.87 23.18 -3.42
C GLY A 209 -9.85 23.28 -1.90
N LEU A 210 -9.18 22.35 -1.22
CA LEU A 210 -8.95 22.45 0.23
C LEU A 210 -8.01 23.61 0.60
N GLN A 211 -6.90 23.82 -0.13
CA GLN A 211 -5.97 24.94 0.11
C GLN A 211 -6.61 26.31 -0.13
N LEU A 212 -7.52 26.40 -1.09
CA LEU A 212 -8.26 27.62 -1.42
C LEU A 212 -9.49 27.84 -0.54
N GLY A 213 -9.80 26.92 0.38
CA GLY A 213 -11.00 26.99 1.22
C GLY A 213 -12.32 26.72 0.47
N LEU A 214 -12.27 26.17 -0.76
CA LEU A 214 -13.44 25.75 -1.53
C LEU A 214 -14.08 24.46 -0.96
N PHE A 215 -13.29 23.65 -0.26
CA PHE A 215 -13.74 22.48 0.48
C PHE A 215 -13.33 22.62 1.95
N SER A 216 -14.14 22.09 2.87
CA SER A 216 -13.78 22.00 4.29
C SER A 216 -13.59 20.54 4.69
N VAL A 217 -12.49 20.27 5.41
CA VAL A 217 -12.27 18.99 6.09
C VAL A 217 -13.07 18.93 7.39
N PHE A 218 -13.42 20.07 7.97
CA PHE A 218 -14.01 20.18 9.30
C PHE A 218 -15.53 20.28 9.25
N LYS A 219 -16.20 19.55 10.15
CA LYS A 219 -17.62 19.71 10.42
C LYS A 219 -17.81 20.91 11.35
N GLU A 220 -18.08 22.09 10.80
CA GLU A 220 -18.42 23.28 11.59
C GLU A 220 -19.92 23.38 11.93
N SER A 221 -20.79 22.59 11.30
CA SER A 221 -22.23 22.60 11.57
C SER A 221 -22.94 21.28 11.23
N ASP A 222 -24.13 21.07 11.79
CA ASP A 222 -24.98 19.91 11.49
C ASP A 222 -25.37 19.87 10.02
N GLY A 223 -24.99 18.80 9.32
CA GLY A 223 -25.39 18.54 7.93
C GLY A 223 -24.25 18.36 6.92
N VAL A 224 -23.00 18.70 7.26
CA VAL A 224 -21.84 18.49 6.36
C VAL A 224 -21.06 17.24 6.80
N TYR A 225 -20.90 16.27 5.90
CA TYR A 225 -20.02 15.12 6.11
C TYR A 225 -18.56 15.58 5.95
N PRO A 226 -17.73 15.57 7.01
CA PRO A 226 -16.33 15.98 6.91
C PRO A 226 -15.54 14.99 6.04
N LEU A 227 -14.70 15.51 5.14
CA LEU A 227 -13.80 14.70 4.30
C LEU A 227 -12.86 13.84 5.16
N ALA A 228 -12.45 14.34 6.33
CA ALA A 228 -11.75 13.59 7.37
C ALA A 228 -12.13 14.12 8.75
N ARG A 229 -12.54 13.25 9.68
CA ARG A 229 -12.69 13.61 11.10
C ARG A 229 -11.27 13.87 11.62
N HIS A 230 -11.08 15.04 12.22
CA HIS A 230 -9.92 15.27 13.05
C HIS A 230 -10.31 14.93 14.48
N PRO A 231 -9.56 14.09 15.21
CA PRO A 231 -9.78 13.93 16.64
C PRO A 231 -9.73 15.31 17.30
N LYS A 232 -10.79 15.64 18.04
CA LYS A 232 -11.18 17.03 18.30
C LYS A 232 -10.28 17.76 19.30
N GLU A 233 -9.40 17.08 20.05
CA GLU A 233 -8.81 17.72 21.24
C GLU A 233 -7.29 17.56 21.50
N ASP A 234 -6.54 16.61 20.93
CA ASP A 234 -5.15 16.36 21.44
C ASP A 234 -4.02 16.17 20.41
N PHE A 235 -4.28 16.27 19.11
CA PHE A 235 -3.19 16.20 18.12
C PHE A 235 -2.65 17.58 17.83
N ASP A 236 -1.79 18.02 18.76
CA ASP A 236 -0.94 19.20 18.70
C ASP A 236 -0.29 19.35 17.32
N THR A 237 0.02 20.58 16.91
CA THR A 237 0.58 20.93 15.59
C THR A 237 1.93 20.27 15.26
N ASN A 238 2.45 19.48 16.20
CA ASN A 238 3.68 18.73 16.13
C ASN A 238 3.76 17.81 14.90
N PHE A 239 4.95 17.82 14.30
CA PHE A 239 5.30 16.92 13.21
C PHE A 239 5.57 15.51 13.73
N TRP A 240 6.17 15.37 14.93
CA TRP A 240 6.51 14.08 15.53
C TRP A 240 5.66 13.82 16.77
N TYR A 241 5.19 12.58 16.91
CA TYR A 241 4.44 12.09 18.06
C TYR A 241 5.22 11.00 18.76
N THR A 242 5.19 10.98 20.09
CA THR A 242 5.82 9.93 20.87
C THR A 242 4.75 9.20 21.66
N VAL A 243 4.56 7.91 21.38
CA VAL A 243 3.65 7.05 22.16
C VAL A 243 4.33 6.60 23.46
N SER A 244 3.54 6.09 24.40
CA SER A 244 3.95 5.66 25.76
C SER A 244 5.19 4.76 25.83
N PHE A 245 5.57 4.10 24.73
CA PHE A 245 6.74 3.24 24.62
C PHE A 245 7.97 3.90 23.97
N LYS A 246 8.06 5.25 23.99
CA LYS A 246 9.17 6.04 23.41
C LYS A 246 9.42 5.82 21.91
N THR A 247 8.42 5.32 21.18
CA THR A 247 8.49 5.24 19.73
C THR A 247 8.02 6.56 19.15
N THR A 248 8.87 7.21 18.38
CA THR A 248 8.56 8.46 17.69
C THR A 248 8.10 8.15 16.27
N TRP A 249 6.98 8.72 15.87
CA TRP A 249 6.39 8.51 14.54
C TRP A 249 5.74 9.81 14.03
N HIS A 250 5.58 9.89 12.71
CA HIS A 250 4.96 10.99 12.00
C HIS A 250 3.60 10.54 11.49
N ARG A 251 2.58 11.35 11.75
CA ARG A 251 1.25 11.15 11.20
C ARG A 251 1.09 12.00 9.94
N ILE A 252 0.90 11.34 8.81
CA ILE A 252 0.68 12.02 7.54
C ILE A 252 -0.68 12.73 7.60
N ARG A 253 -0.67 14.04 7.37
CA ARG A 253 -1.89 14.84 7.24
C ARG A 253 -2.61 14.53 5.94
N THR A 254 -3.89 14.87 5.86
CA THR A 254 -4.74 14.61 4.69
C THR A 254 -4.14 15.16 3.39
N TYR A 255 -3.66 16.40 3.37
CA TYR A 255 -3.15 17.01 2.13
C TYR A 255 -1.88 16.34 1.61
N PRO A 256 -0.80 16.18 2.41
CA PRO A 256 0.37 15.43 1.98
C PRO A 256 0.03 13.97 1.66
N GLY A 257 -0.88 13.33 2.41
CA GLY A 257 -1.25 11.94 2.21
C GLY A 257 -1.89 11.66 0.85
N LEU A 258 -2.84 12.50 0.41
CA LEU A 258 -3.46 12.39 -0.91
C LEU A 258 -2.41 12.51 -2.03
N LEU A 259 -1.47 13.44 -1.90
CA LEU A 259 -0.38 13.61 -2.87
C LEU A 259 0.54 12.38 -2.87
N ILE A 260 1.00 11.93 -1.70
CA ILE A 260 1.90 10.79 -1.57
C ILE A 260 1.27 9.53 -2.18
N MET A 261 -0.02 9.27 -1.91
CA MET A 261 -0.74 8.13 -2.47
C MET A 261 -0.78 8.15 -4.01
N CYS A 262 -0.82 9.34 -4.63
CA CYS A 262 -0.77 9.48 -6.09
C CYS A 262 0.67 9.54 -6.64
N LEU A 263 1.66 9.91 -5.84
CA LEU A 263 3.04 10.02 -6.31
C LEU A 263 3.77 8.68 -6.24
N ILE A 264 3.54 7.87 -5.20
CA ILE A 264 4.23 6.58 -5.06
C ILE A 264 3.97 5.65 -6.26
N PRO A 265 2.72 5.40 -6.71
CA PRO A 265 2.49 4.54 -7.88
C PRO A 265 3.14 5.10 -9.15
N LEU A 266 3.17 6.42 -9.33
CA LEU A 266 3.81 7.06 -10.50
C LEU A 266 5.29 6.75 -10.60
N LEU A 267 5.99 6.54 -9.49
CA LEU A 267 7.39 6.12 -9.50
C LEU A 267 7.57 4.81 -10.26
N TYR A 268 6.56 3.94 -10.27
CA TYR A 268 6.59 2.64 -10.95
C TYR A 268 6.03 2.67 -12.37
N TYR A 269 5.73 3.84 -12.95
CA TYR A 269 5.11 3.93 -14.28
C TYR A 269 5.91 3.20 -15.39
N ASN A 270 7.23 3.17 -15.26
CA ASN A 270 8.13 2.55 -16.24
C ASN A 270 8.68 1.18 -15.79
N ILE A 271 8.08 0.52 -14.80
CA ILE A 271 8.61 -0.74 -14.23
C ILE A 271 8.70 -1.87 -15.26
N ASP A 272 7.75 -1.92 -16.18
CA ASP A 272 7.57 -2.91 -17.22
C ASP A 272 8.09 -2.44 -18.59
N LYS A 273 8.75 -1.28 -18.65
CA LYS A 273 9.47 -0.83 -19.85
C LYS A 273 10.79 -1.63 -19.99
N PRO A 274 11.04 -2.32 -21.12
CA PRO A 274 12.26 -3.10 -21.30
C PRO A 274 13.53 -2.27 -21.08
N SER A 275 14.51 -2.80 -20.35
CA SER A 275 15.71 -2.03 -19.97
C SER A 275 16.68 -1.73 -21.11
N ASN A 276 16.45 -2.29 -22.31
CA ASN A 276 17.33 -2.23 -23.48
C ASN A 276 16.89 -1.18 -24.54
N GLN A 277 16.01 -0.23 -24.16
CA GLN A 277 15.63 0.94 -24.95
C GLN A 277 16.01 2.22 -24.22
#